data_AF-A0A2I0FY58-F1
#
_entry.id   AF-A0A2I0FY58-F1
#
_cell.length_a   1.000
_cell.length_b   1.000
_cell.length_c   1.000
_cell.angle_alpha   90.00
_cell.angle_beta   90.00
_cell.angle_gamma   90.00
#
_symmetry.space_group_name_H-M   'P 1'
#
loop_
_entity.id
_entity.type
_entity.pdbx_description
1 polymer ?
#
loop_
_entity_poly.entity_id
_entity_poly.type
_entity_poly.pdbx_seq_one_letter_code
_entity_poly.pdbx_strand_id
1 'polypeptide(L)'
;MPAMKQGEKGFSLVETLFALMLFAMVVAFLLRSQIAVGYSLQLQWQQRAAWRYAAMGLDGMHEIPVGWQLNRTTQPAGEGCQWQQIVVVSPGGRQARLKRFGCE
;
A
#
# COMPACT_ATOMS: atom_id res chain seq x y z
N MET A 1 4.98 55.14 36.34
CA MET A 1 4.59 54.12 35.33
C MET A 1 5.90 53.63 34.72
N PRO A 2 6.30 52.33 34.80
CA PRO A 2 5.58 51.10 34.40
C PRO A 2 5.41 50.09 35.57
N ALA A 3 4.36 49.26 35.66
CA ALA A 3 3.91 48.11 34.86
C ALA A 3 4.39 46.74 35.43
N MET A 4 3.57 46.24 36.36
CA MET A 4 3.26 44.85 36.75
C MET A 4 4.35 43.76 36.69
N LYS A 5 4.76 43.32 37.89
CA LYS A 5 5.39 42.01 38.16
C LYS A 5 4.32 40.92 37.94
N GLN A 6 4.44 40.15 36.86
CA GLN A 6 3.61 38.96 36.65
C GLN A 6 4.02 37.91 37.67
N GLY A 7 3.13 37.61 38.62
CA GLY A 7 3.29 36.49 39.53
C GLY A 7 3.19 35.19 38.74
N GLU A 8 4.29 34.43 38.71
CA GLU A 8 4.33 33.07 38.20
C GLU A 8 3.41 32.20 39.07
N LYS A 9 2.14 32.11 38.67
CA LYS A 9 1.17 31.22 39.29
C LYS A 9 1.46 29.81 38.80
N GLY A 10 1.98 28.96 39.69
CA GLY A 10 2.16 27.54 39.42
C GLY A 10 0.84 26.92 38.91
N PHE A 11 0.96 26.00 37.97
CA PHE A 11 -0.19 25.31 37.38
C PHE A 11 -1.05 24.63 38.46
N SER A 12 -2.36 24.82 38.38
CA SER A 12 -3.32 24.15 39.27
C SER A 12 -3.40 22.66 38.93
N LEU A 13 -3.49 21.81 39.96
CA LEU A 13 -3.52 20.34 39.82
C LEU A 13 -4.68 19.85 38.94
N VAL A 14 -5.83 20.54 38.97
CA VAL A 14 -6.97 20.20 38.12
C VAL A 14 -6.70 20.53 36.65
N GLU A 15 -5.93 21.58 36.38
CA GLU A 15 -5.61 22.04 35.03
C GLU A 15 -4.61 21.11 34.35
N THR A 16 -3.63 20.60 35.11
CA THR A 16 -2.71 19.57 34.59
C THR A 16 -3.41 18.26 34.32
N LEU A 17 -4.36 17.84 35.18
CA LEU A 17 -5.20 16.65 34.92
C LEU A 17 -6.03 16.82 33.63
N PHE A 18 -6.62 17.99 33.43
CA PHE A 18 -7.40 18.27 32.23
C PHE A 18 -6.53 18.26 30.97
N ALA A 19 -5.35 18.87 31.03
CA ALA A 19 -4.39 18.86 29.93
C ALA A 19 -3.92 17.44 29.59
N LEU A 20 -3.65 16.60 30.59
CA LEU A 20 -3.29 15.19 30.40
C LEU A 20 -4.42 14.37 29.78
N MET A 21 -5.65 14.59 30.22
CA MET A 21 -6.84 13.93 29.68
C MET A 21 -7.07 14.31 28.22
N LEU A 22 -6.97 15.61 27.89
CA LEU A 22 -7.08 16.10 26.53
C LEU A 22 -5.95 15.57 25.64
N PHE A 23 -4.71 15.57 26.15
CA PHE A 23 -3.56 15.01 25.45
C PHE A 23 -3.75 13.52 25.15
N ALA A 24 -4.22 12.74 26.13
CA ALA A 24 -4.51 11.32 25.94
C ALA A 24 -5.62 11.09 24.90
N MET A 25 -6.68 11.90 24.87
CA MET A 25 -7.72 11.83 23.82
C MET A 25 -7.16 12.14 22.43
N VAL A 26 -6.36 13.20 22.29
CA VAL A 26 -5.75 13.59 21.00
C VAL A 26 -4.80 12.50 20.51
N VAL A 27 -3.94 11.97 21.39
CA VAL A 27 -3.04 10.86 21.07
C VAL A 27 -3.82 9.60 20.68
N ALA A 28 -4.87 9.24 21.42
CA ALA A 28 -5.70 8.07 21.09
C ALA A 28 -6.45 8.23 19.75
N PHE A 29 -6.94 9.44 19.46
CA PHE A 29 -7.58 9.76 18.19
C PHE A 29 -6.60 9.65 17.03
N LEU A 30 -5.41 10.25 17.17
CA LEU A 30 -4.31 10.16 16.21
C LEU A 30 -3.88 8.70 16.00
N LEU A 31 -3.71 7.92 17.06
CA LEU A 31 -3.31 6.51 16.98
C LEU A 31 -4.38 5.68 16.28
N ARG A 32 -5.67 5.93 16.56
CA ARG A 32 -6.78 5.29 15.83
C ARG A 32 -6.79 5.65 14.35
N SER A 33 -6.47 6.90 13.99
CA SER A 33 -6.36 7.30 12.58
C SER A 33 -5.29 6.50 11.83
N GLN A 34 -4.18 6.16 12.49
CA GLN A 34 -3.08 5.41 11.87
C GLN A 34 -3.38 3.91 11.69
N ILE A 35 -4.27 3.32 12.48
CA ILE A 35 -4.64 1.90 12.35
C ILE A 35 -5.42 1.63 11.05
N ALA A 36 -6.06 2.65 10.45
CA ALA A 36 -6.68 2.55 9.14
C ALA A 36 -5.67 2.51 7.96
N VAL A 37 -4.42 2.92 8.19
CA VAL A 37 -3.37 2.98 7.15
C VAL A 37 -2.81 1.59 6.84
N GLY A 38 -2.89 0.64 7.78
CA GLY A 38 -2.43 -0.74 7.54
C GLY A 38 -3.26 -1.50 6.48
N TYR A 39 -4.57 -1.26 6.44
CA TYR A 39 -5.47 -1.98 5.53
C TYR A 39 -5.32 -1.51 4.08
N SER A 40 -5.16 -0.20 3.87
CA SER A 40 -4.91 0.37 2.54
C SER A 40 -3.54 -0.06 2.00
N LEU A 41 -2.52 -0.19 2.86
CA LEU A 41 -1.21 -0.70 2.46
C LEU A 41 -1.26 -2.15 2.00
N GLN A 42 -1.98 -3.04 2.70
CA GLN A 42 -2.13 -4.43 2.26
C GLN A 42 -2.79 -4.54 0.88
N LEU A 43 -3.82 -3.74 0.64
CA LEU A 43 -4.50 -3.66 -0.65
C LEU A 43 -3.57 -3.13 -1.76
N GLN A 44 -2.73 -2.13 -1.46
CA GLN A 44 -1.76 -1.62 -2.43
C GLN A 44 -0.63 -2.62 -2.70
N TRP A 45 -0.19 -3.35 -1.67
CA TRP A 45 0.83 -4.39 -1.78
C TRP A 45 0.38 -5.52 -2.70
N GLN A 46 -0.88 -5.97 -2.60
CA GLN A 46 -1.39 -7.03 -3.47
C GLN A 46 -1.43 -6.63 -4.95
N GLN A 47 -1.75 -5.37 -5.27
CA GLN A 47 -1.69 -4.91 -6.65
C GLN A 47 -0.25 -4.89 -7.17
N ARG A 48 0.68 -4.32 -6.41
CA ARG A 48 2.09 -4.27 -6.79
C ARG A 48 2.69 -5.67 -6.95
N ALA A 49 2.30 -6.60 -6.08
CA ALA A 49 2.69 -8.01 -6.19
C ALA A 49 2.16 -8.64 -7.49
N ALA A 50 0.88 -8.43 -7.83
CA ALA A 50 0.30 -8.94 -9.07
C ALA A 50 1.02 -8.39 -10.32
N TRP A 51 1.36 -7.11 -10.33
CA TRP A 51 2.15 -6.50 -11.41
C TRP A 51 3.56 -7.08 -11.51
N ARG A 52 4.24 -7.28 -10.37
CA ARG A 52 5.57 -7.91 -10.33
C ARG A 52 5.55 -9.33 -10.89
N TYR A 53 4.59 -10.15 -10.47
CA TYR A 53 4.48 -11.52 -10.97
C TYR A 53 4.12 -11.58 -12.44
N ALA A 54 3.27 -10.68 -12.94
CA ALA A 54 2.98 -10.60 -14.37
C ALA A 54 4.19 -10.17 -15.20
N ALA A 55 5.04 -9.27 -14.67
CA ALA A 55 6.29 -8.89 -15.31
C ALA A 55 7.32 -10.03 -15.31
N MET A 56 7.50 -10.73 -14.19
CA MET A 56 8.34 -11.94 -14.12
C MET A 56 7.82 -13.03 -15.07
N GLY A 57 6.50 -13.15 -15.18
CA GLY A 57 5.84 -14.04 -16.13
C GLY A 57 6.08 -13.69 -17.59
N LEU A 58 6.41 -12.44 -17.94
CA LEU A 58 6.86 -12.08 -19.29
C LEU A 58 8.31 -12.50 -19.53
N ASP A 59 9.13 -12.51 -18.48
CA ASP A 59 10.56 -12.79 -18.56
C ASP A 59 10.91 -14.28 -18.68
N GLY A 60 9.94 -15.18 -18.44
CA GLY A 60 10.17 -16.64 -18.56
C GLY A 60 9.90 -17.43 -17.30
N MET A 61 9.57 -16.78 -16.18
CA MET A 61 9.31 -17.48 -14.92
C MET A 61 8.10 -18.42 -15.04
N HIS A 62 8.31 -19.68 -14.64
CA HIS A 62 7.27 -20.71 -14.56
C HIS A 62 6.80 -20.98 -13.13
N GLU A 63 7.57 -20.55 -12.13
CA GLU A 63 7.34 -20.85 -10.73
C GLU A 63 6.62 -19.68 -10.06
N ILE A 64 5.31 -19.86 -9.83
CA ILE A 64 4.46 -18.88 -9.15
C ILE A 64 4.04 -19.40 -7.76
N PRO A 65 3.88 -18.50 -6.77
CA PRO A 65 3.49 -18.89 -5.42
C PRO A 65 2.14 -19.61 -5.36
N VAL A 66 1.95 -20.48 -4.37
CA VAL A 66 0.70 -21.24 -4.18
C VAL A 66 -0.52 -20.32 -4.12
N GLY A 67 -1.58 -20.68 -4.85
CA GLY A 67 -2.83 -19.92 -4.95
C GLY A 67 -2.82 -18.78 -5.97
N TRP A 68 -1.69 -18.48 -6.61
CA TRP A 68 -1.63 -17.59 -7.76
C TRP A 68 -1.81 -18.39 -9.05
N GLN A 69 -2.48 -17.80 -10.04
CA GLN A 69 -2.61 -18.40 -11.36
C GLN A 69 -1.93 -17.50 -12.38
N LEU A 70 -1.11 -18.08 -13.24
CA LEU A 70 -0.44 -17.37 -14.33
C LEU A 70 -0.83 -18.06 -15.64
N ASN A 71 -1.41 -17.28 -16.54
CA ASN A 71 -1.77 -17.74 -17.87
C ASN A 71 -0.98 -16.95 -18.91
N ARG A 72 -0.19 -17.67 -19.71
CA ARG A 72 0.63 -17.10 -20.79
C ARG A 72 -0.02 -17.46 -22.12
N THR A 73 -0.27 -16.47 -22.95
CA THR A 73 -0.81 -16.67 -24.29
C THR A 73 0.09 -15.94 -25.28
N THR A 74 0.62 -16.68 -26.25
CA THR A 74 1.41 -16.12 -27.34
C THR A 74 0.57 -16.14 -28.61
N GLN A 75 0.50 -15.01 -29.32
CA GLN A 75 -0.22 -14.86 -30.57
C GLN A 75 0.77 -14.41 -31.66
N PRO A 76 0.86 -15.11 -32.80
CA PRO A 76 1.72 -14.70 -33.90
C PRO A 76 1.21 -13.39 -34.51
N ALA A 77 2.13 -12.50 -34.86
CA ALA A 77 1.83 -11.18 -35.41
C ALA A 77 2.36 -10.97 -36.84
N GLY A 78 2.97 -12.00 -37.44
CA GLY A 78 3.61 -11.96 -38.75
C GLY A 78 5.11 -11.68 -38.68
N GLU A 79 5.87 -12.09 -39.70
CA GLU A 79 7.31 -11.77 -39.89
C GLU A 79 8.22 -12.05 -38.67
N GLY A 80 8.06 -13.18 -37.98
CA GLY A 80 8.86 -13.49 -36.78
C GLY A 80 8.46 -12.68 -35.54
N CYS A 81 7.45 -11.83 -35.64
CA CYS A 81 6.86 -11.11 -34.52
C CYS A 81 5.78 -11.92 -33.81
N GLN A 82 5.79 -11.79 -32.48
CA GLN A 82 4.85 -12.42 -31.56
C GLN A 82 4.34 -11.42 -30.51
N TRP A 83 3.04 -11.49 -30.26
CA TRP A 83 2.42 -10.90 -29.09
C TRP A 83 2.47 -11.90 -27.95
N GLN A 84 3.04 -11.50 -26.82
CA GLN A 84 3.02 -12.27 -25.58
C GLN A 84 2.11 -11.57 -24.58
N GLN A 85 1.09 -12.27 -24.12
CA GLN A 85 0.19 -11.78 -23.09
C GLN A 85 0.29 -12.66 -21.85
N ILE A 86 0.48 -12.03 -20.69
CA ILE A 86 0.51 -12.67 -19.38
C ILE A 86 -0.66 -12.13 -18.57
N VAL A 87 -1.47 -13.04 -18.05
CA VAL A 87 -2.55 -12.75 -17.10
C VAL A 87 -2.20 -13.43 -15.79
N VAL A 88 -2.11 -12.65 -14.71
CA VAL A 88 -1.89 -13.17 -13.36
C VAL A 88 -3.12 -12.90 -12.51
N VAL A 89 -3.64 -13.94 -11.85
CA VAL A 89 -4.76 -13.85 -10.93
C VAL A 89 -4.24 -14.14 -9.52
N SER A 90 -4.47 -13.18 -8.62
CA SER A 90 -4.16 -13.30 -7.20
C SER A 90 -5.20 -14.18 -6.47
N PRO A 91 -4.85 -14.79 -5.32
CA PRO A 91 -5.80 -15.56 -4.50
C PRO A 91 -7.04 -14.75 -4.10
N GLY A 92 -6.90 -13.42 -3.97
CA GLY A 92 -8.00 -12.50 -3.69
C GLY A 92 -8.85 -12.11 -4.91
N GLY A 93 -8.71 -12.81 -6.04
CA GLY A 93 -9.49 -12.60 -7.27
C GLY A 93 -9.07 -11.39 -8.12
N ARG A 94 -8.04 -10.64 -7.73
CA ARG A 94 -7.54 -9.49 -8.51
C ARG A 94 -6.66 -9.98 -9.65
N GLN A 95 -6.88 -9.43 -10.83
CA GLN A 95 -6.14 -9.78 -12.04
C GLN A 95 -5.21 -8.64 -12.49
N ALA A 96 -4.02 -9.01 -12.96
CA ALA A 96 -3.10 -8.12 -13.68
C ALA A 96 -2.85 -8.70 -15.08
N ARG A 97 -2.97 -7.88 -16.12
CA ARG A 97 -2.75 -8.28 -17.51
C ARG A 97 -1.65 -7.42 -18.12
N LEU A 98 -0.63 -8.09 -18.65
CA LEU A 98 0.50 -7.49 -19.34
C LEU A 98 0.59 -8.06 -20.74
N LYS A 99 0.78 -7.19 -21.74
CA LYS A 99 0.94 -7.58 -23.13
C LYS A 99 2.24 -6.94 -23.65
N ARG A 100 3.12 -7.76 -24.21
CA ARG A 100 4.39 -7.36 -24.81
C ARG A 100 4.35 -7.76 -26.29
N PHE A 101 4.84 -6.87 -27.15
CA PHE A 101 5.16 -7.19 -28.52
C PHE A 101 6.65 -7.46 -28.60
N GLY A 102 7.05 -8.51 -29.31
CA GLY A 102 8.45 -8.78 -29.61
C GLY A 102 8.58 -9.35 -31.01
N CYS A 103 9.66 -9.02 -31.69
CA CYS A 103 10.09 -9.62 -32.94
C CYS A 103 11.50 -10.13 -32.71
N GLU A 104 11.76 -11.36 -33.14
CA GLU A 104 13.11 -11.94 -33.12
C GLU A 104 13.86 -11.63 -34.42
#